data_AF-A0A671U562-F1
#
_entry.id   AF-A0A671U562-F1
#
_cell.length_a   1.000
_cell.length_b   1.000
_cell.length_c   1.000
_cell.angle_alpha   90.00
_cell.angle_beta   90.00
_cell.angle_gamma   90.00
#
_symmetry.space_group_name_H-M   'P 1'
#
loop_
_entity.id
_entity.type
_entity.pdbx_description
1 polymer ?
#
loop_
_entity_poly.entity_id
_entity_poly.type
_entity_poly.pdbx_seq_one_letter_code
_entity_poly.pdbx_strand_id
1 'polypeptide(L)'
;MWPHLCSLLSYHTPPAGGSVMSTQTLSPQSLLLLPRLFFLSSTGFVFLSLPVVVCSCGRLTSVEMAKSKNHTTHNQSRKAHRNGIKKPRSDRYESLKGVDPKFLRNMRFAKKHNKKGMKAVRKAAAAAAQAK
;
A
#
# COMPACT_ATOMS: atom_id res chain seq x y z
N MET A 1 34.48 33.08 37.99
CA MET A 1 34.92 33.18 36.59
C MET A 1 33.68 33.09 35.71
N TRP A 2 33.37 34.19 35.02
CA TRP A 2 32.35 34.37 33.98
C TRP A 2 32.41 33.30 32.85
N PRO A 3 31.47 33.23 31.88
CA PRO A 3 30.03 33.55 31.92
C PRO A 3 29.15 32.64 31.01
N HIS A 4 27.84 32.92 31.03
CA HIS A 4 26.87 32.89 29.93
C HIS A 4 27.30 32.40 28.53
N LEU A 5 26.46 31.56 27.93
CA LEU A 5 25.93 31.79 26.58
C LEU A 5 24.62 31.00 26.36
N CYS A 6 23.51 31.75 26.37
CA CYS A 6 22.29 31.38 25.66
C CYS A 6 22.59 31.25 24.16
N SER A 7 22.17 30.17 23.52
CA SER A 7 21.81 30.18 22.11
C SER A 7 20.78 29.09 21.81
N LEU A 8 19.53 29.53 21.75
CA LEU A 8 18.61 29.29 20.64
C LEU A 8 18.82 27.97 19.90
N LEU A 9 18.16 26.91 20.34
CA LEU A 9 17.79 25.84 19.42
C LEU A 9 16.33 26.07 18.99
N SER A 10 16.22 26.81 17.91
CA SER A 10 15.02 26.98 17.11
C SER A 10 14.37 25.62 16.84
N TYR A 11 13.13 25.47 17.29
CA TYR A 11 12.24 24.44 16.81
C TYR A 11 12.02 24.63 15.31
N HIS A 12 12.63 23.77 14.50
CA HIS A 12 12.31 23.70 13.08
C HIS A 12 11.04 22.85 12.92
N THR A 13 9.93 23.54 12.69
CA THR A 13 8.67 22.97 12.21
C THR A 13 8.87 22.34 10.82
N PRO A 14 8.37 21.13 10.56
CA PRO A 14 8.18 20.64 9.20
C PRO A 14 6.80 21.07 8.65
N PRO A 15 6.70 21.38 7.34
CA PRO A 15 5.55 22.05 6.74
C PRO A 15 4.31 21.16 6.57
N ALA A 16 3.16 21.80 6.74
CA ALA A 16 1.86 21.32 6.32
C ALA A 16 1.71 21.33 4.80
N GLY A 17 1.03 20.32 4.27
CA GLY A 17 0.63 20.19 2.86
C GLY A 17 1.02 18.82 2.32
N GLY A 18 0.16 18.03 1.70
CA GLY A 18 -1.24 18.17 1.32
C GLY A 18 -1.51 17.01 0.36
N SER A 19 -2.57 16.24 0.55
CA SER A 19 -3.07 15.34 -0.49
C SER A 19 -4.59 15.35 -0.49
N VAL A 20 -5.13 16.19 -1.38
CA VAL A 20 -6.34 15.98 -2.17
C VAL A 20 -6.95 14.58 -2.03
N MET A 21 -8.01 14.45 -1.21
CA MET A 21 -8.99 13.39 -1.38
C MET A 21 -9.93 13.79 -2.52
N SER A 22 -9.66 13.25 -3.70
CA SER A 22 -10.64 13.23 -4.79
C SER A 22 -11.39 11.90 -4.70
N THR A 23 -12.60 11.92 -4.15
CA THR A 23 -13.56 10.81 -4.27
C THR A 23 -14.79 11.34 -4.96
N GLN A 24 -14.88 11.05 -6.26
CA GLN A 24 -16.14 11.02 -6.98
C GLN A 24 -16.40 9.57 -7.40
N THR A 25 -17.64 9.14 -7.22
CA THR A 25 -18.48 8.33 -8.13
C THR A 25 -19.61 7.74 -7.28
N LEU A 26 -20.74 8.44 -7.22
CA LEU A 26 -21.93 8.26 -8.07
C LEU A 26 -22.71 6.99 -7.72
N SER A 27 -23.85 7.22 -7.08
CA SER A 27 -24.95 6.30 -6.81
C SER A 27 -25.52 5.68 -8.09
N PRO A 28 -25.91 4.39 -8.09
CA PRO A 28 -26.86 3.88 -9.05
C PRO A 28 -28.27 3.92 -8.46
N GLN A 29 -29.08 4.86 -8.95
CA GLN A 29 -30.52 4.70 -8.99
C GLN A 29 -30.89 3.62 -10.02
N SER A 30 -32.13 3.14 -9.93
CA SER A 30 -32.87 2.31 -10.90
C SER A 30 -32.76 0.79 -10.77
N LEU A 31 -33.52 0.24 -9.82
CA LEU A 31 -34.19 -1.04 -10.04
C LEU A 31 -35.62 -1.03 -9.47
N LEU A 32 -36.57 -1.02 -10.41
CA LEU A 32 -37.80 -1.84 -10.46
C LEU A 32 -39.10 -1.32 -9.79
N LEU A 33 -40.01 -0.94 -10.71
CA LEU A 33 -41.45 -1.20 -10.82
C LEU A 33 -42.30 -1.58 -9.59
N LEU A 34 -43.36 -0.79 -9.39
CA LEU A 34 -44.63 -1.00 -8.66
C LEU A 34 -45.48 -2.17 -9.24
N PRO A 35 -46.68 -2.54 -8.69
CA PRO A 35 -47.22 -2.43 -7.32
C PRO A 35 -47.95 -3.72 -6.80
N ARG A 36 -48.23 -3.72 -5.48
CA ARG A 36 -49.37 -4.33 -4.75
C ARG A 36 -50.20 -5.45 -5.41
N LEU A 37 -50.17 -6.64 -4.81
CA LEU A 37 -51.37 -7.44 -4.56
C LEU A 37 -51.35 -8.02 -3.13
N PHE A 38 -52.46 -7.78 -2.43
CA PHE A 38 -52.88 -8.40 -1.18
C PHE A 38 -52.63 -9.91 -1.17
N PHE A 39 -52.14 -10.46 -0.06
CA PHE A 39 -52.71 -11.69 0.48
C PHE A 39 -52.60 -11.71 2.01
N LEU A 40 -53.77 -11.72 2.63
CA LEU A 40 -54.07 -11.76 4.05
C LEU A 40 -54.16 -13.24 4.45
N SER A 41 -53.38 -13.70 5.43
CA SER A 41 -53.71 -14.80 6.37
C SER A 41 -52.47 -15.04 7.25
N SER A 42 -52.51 -14.65 8.53
CA SER A 42 -53.04 -15.44 9.64
C SER A 42 -52.30 -16.76 9.86
N THR A 43 -51.15 -16.70 10.55
CA THR A 43 -50.75 -17.71 11.57
C THR A 43 -49.58 -17.21 12.41
N GLY A 44 -49.88 -16.81 13.66
CA GLY A 44 -49.11 -17.18 14.87
C GLY A 44 -47.63 -16.81 14.98
N PHE A 45 -47.34 -15.56 15.31
CA PHE A 45 -46.05 -15.18 15.91
C PHE A 45 -46.11 -15.50 17.41
N VAL A 46 -45.71 -16.72 17.78
CA VAL A 46 -45.65 -17.15 19.19
C VAL A 46 -44.40 -16.53 19.81
N PHE A 47 -44.62 -15.39 20.47
CA PHE A 47 -43.64 -14.67 21.28
C PHE A 47 -43.36 -15.50 22.54
N LEU A 48 -42.45 -16.48 22.44
CA LEU A 48 -41.93 -17.17 23.61
C LEU A 48 -40.92 -16.25 24.29
N SER A 49 -41.47 -15.49 25.24
CA SER A 49 -40.81 -14.80 26.33
C SER A 49 -39.71 -15.66 26.96
N LEU A 50 -38.45 -15.40 26.60
CA LEU A 50 -37.33 -15.76 27.47
C LEU A 50 -37.20 -14.71 28.57
N PRO A 51 -37.13 -15.11 29.85
CA PRO A 51 -36.99 -14.20 30.96
C PRO A 51 -35.63 -13.49 30.88
N VAL A 52 -35.71 -12.17 30.94
CA VAL A 52 -34.60 -11.26 31.17
C VAL A 52 -33.99 -11.60 32.54
N VAL A 53 -33.03 -12.52 32.58
CA VAL A 53 -32.11 -12.63 33.72
C VAL A 53 -31.12 -11.48 33.56
N VAL A 54 -31.55 -10.32 34.06
CA VAL A 54 -30.64 -9.22 34.40
C VAL A 54 -29.73 -9.76 35.49
N CYS A 55 -28.59 -10.31 35.11
CA CYS A 55 -27.52 -10.61 36.04
C CYS A 55 -26.88 -9.28 36.44
N SER A 56 -27.51 -8.60 37.39
CA SER A 56 -26.97 -7.45 38.10
C SER A 56 -25.86 -7.91 39.05
N CYS A 57 -24.75 -8.40 38.50
CA CYS A 57 -23.46 -8.46 39.19
C CYS A 57 -22.64 -7.31 38.61
N GLY A 58 -22.76 -6.10 39.13
CA GLY A 58 -22.11 -5.79 40.38
C GLY A 58 -20.84 -5.01 40.06
N ARG A 59 -20.99 -3.68 40.00
CA ARG A 59 -19.97 -2.71 40.42
C ARG A 59 -18.61 -2.79 39.68
N LEU A 60 -18.52 -2.05 38.58
CA LEU A 60 -17.25 -1.51 38.06
C LEU A 60 -16.69 -0.48 39.08
N THR A 61 -16.09 -0.95 40.17
CA THR A 61 -15.25 -0.10 41.03
C THR A 61 -13.79 -0.35 40.74
N SER A 62 -13.03 0.73 40.77
CA SER A 62 -11.61 0.86 40.41
C SER A 62 -11.33 0.90 38.91
N VAL A 63 -11.49 2.09 38.32
CA VAL A 63 -10.67 2.48 37.17
C VAL A 63 -9.26 2.77 37.72
N GLU A 64 -8.61 1.74 38.26
CA GLU A 64 -7.16 1.74 38.35
C GLU A 64 -6.68 1.65 36.90
N MET A 65 -5.81 2.57 36.47
CA MET A 65 -5.06 2.37 35.24
C MET A 65 -4.13 1.18 35.48
N ALA A 66 -4.67 -0.03 35.35
CA ALA A 66 -3.91 -1.27 35.38
C ALA A 66 -2.90 -1.17 34.24
N LYS A 67 -1.63 -1.00 34.61
CA LYS A 67 -0.53 -0.80 33.65
C LYS A 67 -0.55 -1.95 32.64
N SER A 68 -0.85 -1.63 31.39
CA SER A 68 -0.79 -2.58 30.28
C SER A 68 0.64 -2.65 29.71
N LYS A 69 0.91 -3.68 28.90
CA LYS A 69 2.22 -3.82 28.25
C LYS A 69 2.36 -2.79 27.12
N ASN A 70 3.35 -1.91 27.23
CA ASN A 70 3.54 -0.81 26.28
C ASN A 70 4.02 -1.24 24.87
N HIS A 71 4.74 -2.36 24.74
CA HIS A 71 5.24 -2.83 23.43
C HIS A 71 5.56 -4.34 23.44
N THR A 72 5.35 -5.03 22.31
CA THR A 72 5.79 -6.42 22.12
C THR A 72 6.05 -6.82 20.67
N THR A 73 7.16 -7.55 20.45
CA THR A 73 7.53 -8.16 19.16
C THR A 73 7.28 -9.68 19.13
N HIS A 74 6.66 -10.24 20.17
CA HIS A 74 6.63 -11.69 20.43
C HIS A 74 6.04 -12.55 19.30
N ASN A 75 4.97 -12.10 18.64
CA ASN A 75 4.32 -12.85 17.56
C ASN A 75 4.60 -12.28 16.16
N GLN A 76 5.49 -11.29 16.03
CA GLN A 76 5.73 -10.62 14.74
C GLN A 76 6.48 -11.55 13.77
N SER A 77 7.54 -12.21 14.26
CA SER A 77 8.32 -13.16 13.46
C SER A 77 7.45 -14.33 12.97
N ARG A 78 6.66 -14.96 13.86
CA ARG A 78 5.77 -16.06 13.48
C ARG A 78 4.80 -15.67 12.37
N LYS A 79 4.19 -14.49 12.44
CA LYS A 79 3.30 -13.98 11.37
C LYS A 79 4.03 -13.74 10.05
N ALA A 80 5.22 -13.14 10.09
CA ALA A 80 6.04 -12.91 8.91
C ALA A 80 6.45 -14.22 8.22
N HIS A 81 6.75 -15.26 8.99
CA HIS A 81 7.12 -16.58 8.46
C HIS A 81 5.93 -17.43 8.01
N ARG A 82 4.67 -17.16 8.43
CA ARG A 82 3.48 -17.89 7.92
C ARG A 82 3.36 -17.82 6.40
N ASN A 83 3.59 -16.64 5.82
CA ASN A 83 3.58 -16.43 4.36
C ASN A 83 5.00 -16.57 3.75
N GLY A 84 6.02 -16.67 4.61
CA GLY A 84 7.43 -16.68 4.25
C GLY A 84 7.97 -15.29 3.91
N ILE A 85 9.15 -14.96 4.43
CA ILE A 85 9.88 -13.74 4.04
C ILE A 85 10.53 -13.99 2.68
N LYS A 86 9.88 -13.52 1.61
CA LYS A 86 10.38 -13.68 0.24
C LYS A 86 11.45 -12.64 -0.08
N LYS A 87 12.51 -13.08 -0.75
CA LYS A 87 13.54 -12.18 -1.31
C LYS A 87 12.93 -11.43 -2.51
N PRO A 88 13.35 -10.18 -2.79
CA PRO A 88 12.97 -9.52 -4.03
C PRO A 88 13.44 -10.36 -5.23
N ARG A 89 12.65 -10.34 -6.31
CA ARG A 89 13.02 -11.01 -7.55
C ARG A 89 14.21 -10.29 -8.18
N SER A 90 15.24 -11.04 -8.56
CA SER A 90 16.33 -10.55 -9.40
C SER A 90 15.96 -10.76 -10.87
N ASP A 91 15.95 -9.70 -11.67
CA ASP A 91 15.71 -9.81 -13.11
C ASP A 91 17.04 -9.80 -13.88
N ARG A 92 17.07 -10.40 -15.08
CA ARG A 92 18.30 -10.43 -15.91
C ARG A 92 18.74 -9.03 -16.34
N TYR A 93 17.78 -8.13 -16.56
CA TYR A 93 18.03 -6.76 -17.00
C TYR A 93 17.24 -5.81 -16.10
N GLU A 94 17.95 -5.09 -15.24
CA GLU A 94 17.37 -4.11 -14.33
C GLU A 94 17.03 -2.79 -15.05
N SER A 95 16.16 -2.00 -14.42
CA SER A 95 15.80 -0.67 -14.96
C SER A 95 16.96 0.32 -14.85
N LEU A 96 17.13 1.19 -15.85
CA LEU A 96 18.17 2.23 -15.88
C LEU A 96 17.73 3.54 -15.17
N LYS A 97 16.79 3.47 -14.23
CA LYS A 97 16.38 4.64 -13.43
C LYS A 97 17.50 5.03 -12.46
N GLY A 98 17.73 6.33 -12.30
CA GLY A 98 18.79 6.86 -11.42
C GLY A 98 20.18 6.93 -12.05
N VAL A 99 20.35 6.50 -13.30
CA VAL A 99 21.60 6.69 -14.06
C VAL A 99 21.69 8.14 -14.56
N ASP A 100 22.91 8.68 -14.63
CA ASP A 100 23.19 10.04 -15.08
C ASP A 100 22.44 10.40 -16.39
N PRO A 101 21.66 11.49 -16.41
CA PRO A 101 20.94 11.93 -17.60
C PRO A 101 21.83 12.18 -18.81
N LYS A 102 23.07 12.69 -18.63
CA LYS A 102 23.98 12.97 -19.75
C LYS A 102 24.42 11.67 -20.44
N PHE A 103 24.80 10.66 -19.65
CA PHE A 103 25.08 9.31 -20.16
C PHE A 103 23.86 8.69 -20.86
N LEU A 104 22.66 8.78 -20.27
CA LEU A 104 21.44 8.23 -20.86
C LEU A 104 21.09 8.88 -22.20
N ARG A 105 21.31 10.19 -22.36
CA ARG A 105 21.11 10.89 -23.63
C ARG A 105 22.01 10.31 -24.71
N ASN A 106 23.31 10.15 -24.42
CA ASN A 106 24.25 9.57 -25.38
C ASN A 106 23.89 8.13 -25.75
N MET A 107 23.62 7.27 -24.76
CA MET A 107 23.24 5.87 -25.01
C MET A 107 21.97 5.76 -25.87
N ARG A 108 20.98 6.64 -25.65
CA ARG A 108 19.76 6.71 -26.47
C ARG A 108 20.10 7.07 -27.92
N PHE A 109 20.97 8.05 -28.15
CA PHE A 109 21.40 8.41 -29.50
C PHE A 109 22.19 7.30 -30.19
N ALA A 110 23.10 6.61 -29.49
CA ALA A 110 23.83 5.48 -30.04
C ALA A 110 22.87 4.36 -30.48
N LYS A 111 21.96 3.94 -29.59
CA LYS A 111 20.94 2.91 -29.89
C LYS A 111 20.02 3.33 -31.05
N LYS A 112 19.67 4.62 -31.15
CA LYS A 112 18.82 5.16 -32.23
C LYS A 112 19.45 5.00 -33.62
N HIS A 113 20.77 5.24 -33.74
CA HIS A 113 21.45 5.28 -35.04
C HIS A 113 22.10 3.96 -35.48
N ASN A 114 22.12 2.92 -34.62
CA ASN A 114 22.67 1.61 -34.97
C ASN A 114 22.08 1.01 -36.26
N LYS A 115 20.83 1.32 -36.61
CA LYS A 115 20.17 0.86 -37.85
C LYS A 115 20.94 1.22 -39.12
N LYS A 116 21.64 2.37 -39.14
CA LYS A 116 22.39 2.85 -40.32
C LYS A 116 23.62 1.97 -40.62
N GLY A 117 24.31 1.49 -39.58
CA GLY A 117 25.52 0.66 -39.71
C GLY A 117 25.25 -0.84 -39.91
N MET A 118 24.00 -1.29 -39.78
CA MET A 118 23.64 -2.72 -39.81
C MET A 118 24.07 -3.45 -41.09
N LYS A 119 24.05 -2.79 -42.25
CA LYS A 119 24.44 -3.42 -43.52
C LYS A 119 25.94 -3.76 -43.55
N ALA A 120 26.78 -2.84 -43.08
CA ALA A 120 28.22 -3.04 -42.98
C ALA A 120 28.56 -4.13 -41.95
N VAL A 121 27.90 -4.10 -40.78
CA VAL A 121 28.08 -5.12 -39.75
C VAL A 121 27.67 -6.50 -40.24
N ARG A 122 26.56 -6.64 -40.98
CA ARG A 122 26.13 -7.92 -41.57
C ARG A 122 27.10 -8.44 -42.62
N LYS A 123 27.61 -7.57 -43.49
CA LYS A 123 28.62 -7.95 -44.48
C LYS A 123 29.91 -8.43 -43.82
N ALA A 124 30.37 -7.72 -42.79
CA ALA A 124 31.53 -8.12 -42.00
C ALA A 124 31.29 -9.44 -41.25
N ALA A 125 30.11 -9.63 -40.66
CA ALA A 125 29.75 -10.87 -39.98
C ALA A 125 29.65 -12.07 -40.93
N ALA A 126 29.10 -11.88 -42.14
CA ALA A 126 29.04 -12.91 -43.17
C ALA A 126 30.44 -13.29 -43.66
N ALA A 127 31.32 -12.31 -43.91
CA ALA A 127 32.72 -12.56 -44.26
C ALA A 127 33.46 -13.30 -43.13
N ALA A 128 33.21 -12.93 -41.87
CA ALA A 128 33.81 -13.61 -40.71
C ALA A 128 33.26 -15.03 -40.48
N ALA A 129 32.01 -15.29 -40.85
CA ALA A 129 31.42 -16.63 -40.79
C ALA A 129 31.93 -17.54 -41.92
N GLN A 130 32.31 -16.98 -43.06
CA GLN A 130 32.91 -17.71 -44.19
C GLN A 130 34.41 -18.00 -43.97
N ALA A 131 35.06 -17.27 -43.07
CA ALA A 131 36.47 -17.46 -42.71
C ALA A 131 36.67 -18.44 -41.53
N LYS A 132 35.59 -19.01 -41.00
CA LYS A 132 35.60 -20.09 -40.01
C LYS A 132 35.23 -21.40 -40.68
#